data_AF-A0A3C0ZWP1-F1
#
_entry.id   AF-A0A3C0ZWP1-F1
#
_cell.length_a   1.000
_cell.length_b   1.000
_cell.length_c   1.000
_cell.angle_alpha   90.00
_cell.angle_beta   90.00
_cell.angle_gamma   90.00
#
_symmetry.space_group_name_H-M   'P 1'
#
loop_
_entity.id
_entity.type
_entity.pdbx_description
1 polymer ?
#
loop_
_entity_poly.entity_id
_entity_poly.type
_entity_poly.pdbx_seq_one_letter_code
_entity_poly.pdbx_strand_id
1 'polypeptide(L)'
;MRICVILEGCYPYVTGGVSSWMHQYIQAMPQHEFVVWAINADPSQNGKFRYTLPDNVVEIREVSLTGTVSGRTGSRHSLKLDNEELQALRALVECDRPDWEVLFRVFQEKNASPEDFLTSRYFVDILSDLCRESYPYTAFSDYFHTVRSMLLPLLRIMCADVPKADIYHTIATGYA
;
A
#
# COMPACT_ATOMS: atom_id res chain seq x y z
N MET A 1 10.82 -13.82 -19.89
CA MET A 1 10.29 -13.85 -18.51
C MET A 1 10.08 -12.43 -18.07
N ARG A 2 8.95 -12.17 -17.44
CA ARG A 2 8.54 -10.87 -16.91
C ARG A 2 8.75 -10.87 -15.40
N ILE A 3 9.58 -9.96 -14.91
CA ILE A 3 9.97 -9.86 -13.50
C ILE A 3 9.39 -8.56 -12.93
N CYS A 4 8.53 -8.66 -11.92
CA CYS A 4 8.06 -7.51 -11.16
C CYS A 4 9.01 -7.26 -9.99
N VAL A 5 9.70 -6.12 -10.00
CA VAL A 5 10.52 -5.67 -8.88
C VAL A 5 9.71 -4.71 -8.01
N ILE A 6 9.62 -5.02 -6.71
CA ILE A 6 8.87 -4.24 -5.73
C ILE A 6 9.86 -3.37 -4.97
N LEU A 7 9.69 -2.06 -5.09
CA LEU A 7 10.68 -1.07 -4.68
C LEU A 7 10.01 0.02 -3.85
N GLU A 8 10.30 0.07 -2.55
CA GLU A 8 9.84 1.13 -1.66
C GLU A 8 10.90 2.23 -1.53
N GLY A 9 10.50 3.48 -1.78
CA GLY A 9 11.30 4.67 -1.45
C GLY A 9 12.65 4.80 -2.16
N CYS A 10 12.90 4.02 -3.22
CA CYS A 10 14.20 3.97 -3.90
C CYS A 10 14.09 4.19 -5.42
N TYR A 11 14.47 3.20 -6.22
CA TYR A 11 14.43 3.28 -7.68
C TYR A 11 12.99 3.42 -8.17
N PRO A 12 12.69 4.28 -9.17
CA PRO A 12 13.60 5.12 -9.96
C PRO A 12 13.72 6.59 -9.47
N TYR A 13 13.26 6.93 -8.27
CA TYR A 13 13.16 8.33 -7.80
C TYR A 13 14.36 8.83 -6.99
N VAL A 14 15.02 7.94 -6.24
CA VAL A 14 16.11 8.31 -5.33
C VAL A 14 17.43 7.77 -5.86
N THR A 15 18.45 8.60 -5.88
CA THR A 15 19.83 8.18 -6.14
C THR A 15 20.43 7.62 -4.86
N GLY A 16 20.91 6.37 -4.88
CA GLY A 16 21.48 5.71 -3.71
C GLY A 16 21.99 4.31 -4.05
N GLY A 17 22.58 3.62 -3.07
CA GLY A 17 23.20 2.30 -3.29
C GLY A 17 22.23 1.27 -3.86
N VAL A 18 21.04 1.16 -3.27
CA VAL A 18 19.98 0.22 -3.70
C VAL A 18 19.49 0.57 -5.10
N SER A 19 19.22 1.86 -5.37
CA SER A 19 18.73 2.28 -6.69
C SER A 19 19.75 2.08 -7.80
N SER A 20 21.02 2.38 -7.53
CA SER A 20 22.10 2.17 -8.49
C SER A 20 22.35 0.68 -8.72
N TRP A 21 22.32 -0.14 -7.67
CA TRP A 21 22.40 -1.59 -7.80
C TRP A 21 21.24 -2.14 -8.62
N MET A 22 20.01 -1.68 -8.37
CA MET A 22 18.83 -2.12 -9.11
C MET A 22 18.87 -1.71 -10.58
N HIS A 23 19.30 -0.48 -10.86
CA HIS A 23 19.51 -0.03 -12.23
C HIS A 23 20.51 -0.92 -12.98
N GLN A 24 21.66 -1.22 -12.36
CA GLN A 24 22.67 -2.12 -12.93
C GLN A 24 22.16 -3.56 -13.06
N TYR A 25 21.40 -4.04 -12.09
CA TYR A 25 20.81 -5.38 -12.09
C TYR A 25 19.87 -5.57 -13.28
N ILE A 26 18.99 -4.60 -13.54
CA ILE A 26 18.09 -4.61 -14.70
C ILE A 26 18.89 -4.56 -16.00
N GLN A 27 19.91 -3.69 -16.09
CA GLN A 27 20.76 -3.57 -17.28
C GLN A 27 21.59 -4.82 -17.57
N ALA A 28 21.99 -5.57 -16.54
CA ALA A 28 22.76 -6.80 -16.68
C ALA A 28 21.92 -7.98 -17.20
N MET A 29 20.58 -7.84 -17.25
CA MET A 29 19.65 -8.89 -17.68
C MET A 29 18.76 -8.43 -18.86
N PRO A 30 19.34 -8.03 -19.99
CA PRO A 30 18.57 -7.50 -21.13
C PRO A 30 17.59 -8.51 -21.75
N GLN A 31 17.81 -9.81 -21.53
CA GLN A 31 16.93 -10.89 -22.00
C GLN A 31 15.61 -11.03 -21.20
N HIS A 32 15.42 -10.25 -20.14
CA HIS A 32 14.22 -10.28 -19.29
C HIS A 32 13.52 -8.94 -19.30
N GLU A 33 12.18 -8.99 -19.28
CA GLU A 33 11.35 -7.80 -19.13
C GLU A 33 11.16 -7.48 -17.65
N PHE A 34 11.29 -6.22 -17.28
CA PHE A 34 11.11 -5.74 -15.92
C PHE A 34 9.89 -4.85 -15.82
N VAL A 35 9.08 -5.11 -14.79
CA VAL A 35 8.02 -4.23 -14.31
C VAL A 35 8.46 -3.65 -12.99
N VAL A 36 8.50 -2.33 -12.90
CA VAL A 36 8.88 -1.62 -11.68
C VAL A 36 7.61 -1.26 -10.92
N TRP A 37 7.35 -1.93 -9.81
CA TRP A 37 6.28 -1.57 -8.89
C TRP A 37 6.86 -0.70 -7.77
N ALA A 38 6.81 0.61 -7.98
CA ALA A 38 7.45 1.58 -7.13
C ALA A 38 6.47 2.19 -6.11
N ILE A 39 6.73 1.94 -4.84
CA ILE A 39 5.98 2.44 -3.71
C ILE A 39 6.66 3.72 -3.21
N ASN A 40 5.94 4.83 -3.22
CA ASN A 40 6.45 6.14 -2.79
C ASN A 40 5.55 6.77 -1.73
N ALA A 41 6.15 7.59 -0.86
CA ALA A 41 5.40 8.31 0.16
C ALA A 41 4.61 9.48 -0.45
N ASP A 42 5.17 10.18 -1.43
CA ASP A 42 4.64 11.44 -1.97
C ASP A 42 4.24 11.30 -3.46
N PRO A 43 2.94 11.48 -3.81
CA PRO A 43 2.48 11.41 -5.19
C PRO A 43 3.09 12.48 -6.09
N SER A 44 3.65 13.57 -5.54
CA SER A 44 4.34 14.59 -6.32
C SER A 44 5.60 14.08 -7.01
N GLN A 45 6.13 12.93 -6.59
CA GLN A 45 7.28 12.26 -7.20
C GLN A 45 6.91 11.46 -8.45
N ASN A 46 5.61 11.22 -8.68
CA ASN A 46 5.19 10.34 -9.77
C ASN A 46 5.64 10.89 -11.14
N GLY A 47 6.19 10.01 -11.97
CA GLY A 47 6.76 10.34 -13.28
C GLY A 47 8.09 11.13 -13.25
N LYS A 48 8.61 11.50 -12.08
CA LYS A 48 9.87 12.27 -11.95
C LYS A 48 11.07 11.35 -11.73
N PHE A 49 11.38 10.53 -12.74
CA PHE A 49 12.47 9.56 -12.66
C PHE A 49 13.84 10.25 -12.70
N ARG A 50 14.76 9.84 -11.81
CA ARG A 50 16.16 10.31 -11.82
C ARG A 50 17.06 9.49 -12.72
N TYR A 51 16.59 8.33 -13.16
CA TYR A 51 17.31 7.41 -14.03
C TYR A 51 16.67 7.41 -15.42
N THR A 52 17.49 7.33 -16.46
CA THR A 52 17.02 6.91 -17.77
C THR A 52 16.71 5.42 -17.69
N LEU A 53 15.45 5.06 -17.93
CA LEU A 53 15.01 3.67 -17.81
C LEU A 53 15.63 2.82 -18.94
N PRO A 54 16.17 1.64 -18.63
CA PRO A 54 16.61 0.68 -19.65
C PRO A 54 15.44 0.22 -20.53
N ASP A 55 15.73 -0.13 -21.79
CA ASP A 55 14.71 -0.57 -22.76
C ASP A 55 13.94 -1.83 -22.32
N ASN A 56 14.55 -2.65 -21.45
CA ASN A 56 13.92 -3.84 -20.90
C ASN A 56 13.03 -3.55 -19.68
N VAL A 57 12.83 -2.29 -19.27
CA VAL A 57 11.77 -1.88 -18.34
C VAL A 57 10.51 -1.56 -19.14
N VAL A 58 9.57 -2.49 -19.13
CA VAL A 58 8.37 -2.44 -19.99
C VAL A 58 7.17 -1.79 -19.33
N GLU A 59 7.18 -1.63 -18.00
CA GLU A 59 6.09 -1.02 -17.24
C GLU A 59 6.61 -0.43 -15.93
N ILE A 60 6.07 0.73 -15.55
CA ILE A 60 6.22 1.30 -14.21
C ILE A 60 4.84 1.51 -13.61
N ARG A 61 4.67 1.01 -12.39
CA ARG A 61 3.46 1.14 -11.59
C ARG A 61 3.80 1.86 -10.30
N GLU A 62 3.21 3.03 -10.14
CA GLU A 62 3.50 3.93 -9.04
C GLU A 62 2.38 3.86 -8.01
N VAL A 63 2.72 3.55 -6.77
CA VAL A 63 1.77 3.50 -5.64
C VAL A 63 2.17 4.54 -4.62
N SER A 64 1.29 5.50 -4.39
CA SER A 64 1.52 6.57 -3.42
C SER A 64 0.82 6.30 -2.10
N LEU A 65 1.60 6.21 -1.03
CA LEU A 65 1.13 5.91 0.33
C LEU A 65 0.36 7.08 0.97
N THR A 66 0.60 8.32 0.53
CA THR A 66 -0.05 9.52 1.05
C THR A 66 -0.66 10.40 -0.05
N GLY A 67 -1.35 11.48 0.35
CA GLY A 67 -1.97 12.46 -0.55
C GLY A 67 -3.27 11.98 -1.20
N THR A 68 -4.10 12.85 -1.76
CA THR A 68 -5.36 12.43 -2.40
C THR A 68 -5.08 11.76 -3.75
N VAL A 69 -5.63 10.57 -3.99
CA VAL A 69 -5.51 9.90 -5.29
C VAL A 69 -6.32 10.69 -6.32
N SER A 70 -5.62 11.39 -7.22
CA SER A 70 -6.20 12.10 -8.36
C SER A 70 -6.92 11.10 -9.25
N GLY A 71 -8.25 11.12 -9.26
CA GLY A 71 -9.09 10.22 -10.07
C GLY A 71 -10.25 9.56 -9.32
N ARG A 72 -10.22 9.53 -7.97
CA ARG A 72 -11.39 9.16 -7.15
C ARG A 72 -12.18 10.41 -6.74
N THR A 73 -12.59 11.21 -7.72
CA THR A 73 -13.69 12.17 -7.53
C THR A 73 -15.00 11.39 -7.59
N GLY A 74 -15.31 10.65 -6.52
CA GLY A 74 -16.53 9.87 -6.44
C GLY A 74 -17.07 10.01 -5.03
N SER A 75 -18.27 10.60 -4.94
CA SER A 75 -19.23 10.55 -3.82
C SER A 75 -18.77 9.76 -2.59
N ARG A 76 -18.89 10.35 -1.39
CA ARG A 76 -18.93 9.60 -0.12
C ARG A 76 -19.99 8.48 -0.25
N HIS A 77 -19.59 7.34 -0.77
CA HIS A 77 -20.45 6.18 -0.81
C HIS A 77 -20.54 5.71 0.63
N SER A 78 -21.76 5.46 1.12
CA SER A 78 -21.92 4.86 2.43
C SER A 78 -21.22 3.50 2.41
N LEU A 79 -20.06 3.39 3.07
CA LEU A 79 -19.40 2.10 3.26
C LEU A 79 -20.38 1.19 4.01
N LYS A 80 -20.74 0.07 3.39
CA LYS A 80 -21.59 -0.96 3.98
C LYS A 80 -20.79 -2.24 4.03
N LEU A 81 -20.49 -2.66 5.26
CA LEU A 81 -19.78 -3.89 5.56
C LEU A 81 -20.79 -4.86 6.16
N ASP A 82 -20.76 -6.11 5.71
CA ASP A 82 -21.43 -7.17 6.44
C ASP A 82 -20.60 -7.60 7.67
N ASN A 83 -21.12 -8.55 8.44
CA ASN A 83 -20.45 -8.99 9.67
C ASN A 83 -19.11 -9.68 9.38
N GLU A 84 -18.98 -10.43 8.28
CA GLU A 84 -17.73 -11.11 7.94
C GLU A 84 -16.64 -10.09 7.60
N GLU A 85 -16.99 -9.09 6.79
CA GLU A 85 -16.10 -8.00 6.39
C GLU A 85 -15.68 -7.14 7.57
N LEU A 86 -16.61 -6.85 8.48
CA LEU A 86 -16.32 -6.10 9.69
C LEU A 86 -15.38 -6.86 10.63
N GLN A 87 -15.54 -8.19 10.77
CA GLN A 87 -14.65 -9.01 11.58
C GLN A 87 -13.25 -9.10 10.98
N ALA A 88 -13.12 -9.24 9.66
CA ALA A 88 -11.82 -9.23 9.00
C ALA A 88 -11.09 -7.89 9.18
N LEU A 89 -11.81 -6.76 9.07
CA LEU A 89 -11.26 -5.43 9.34
C LEU A 89 -10.91 -5.24 10.82
N ARG A 90 -11.70 -5.77 11.75
CA ARG A 90 -11.40 -5.73 13.19
C ARG A 90 -10.09 -6.48 13.49
N ALA A 91 -9.96 -7.72 13.02
CA ALA A 91 -8.74 -8.52 13.18
C ALA A 91 -7.50 -7.84 12.56
N LEU A 92 -7.69 -7.08 11.48
CA LEU A 92 -6.62 -6.27 10.89
C LEU A 92 -6.17 -5.13 11.81
N VAL A 93 -7.12 -4.38 12.40
CA VAL A 93 -6.83 -3.27 13.34
C VAL A 93 -6.21 -3.79 14.63
N GLU A 94 -6.61 -4.99 15.07
CA GLU A 94 -6.07 -5.70 16.23
C GLU A 94 -4.67 -6.28 16.01
N CYS A 95 -4.16 -6.25 14.77
CA CYS A 95 -2.92 -6.92 14.37
C CYS A 95 -2.92 -8.43 14.70
N ASP A 96 -4.09 -9.09 14.60
CA ASP A 96 -4.24 -10.53 14.80
C ASP A 96 -4.15 -11.28 13.45
N ARG A 97 -5.09 -12.17 13.13
CA ARG A 97 -5.08 -13.01 11.93
C ARG A 97 -6.29 -12.69 11.05
N PRO A 98 -6.27 -11.57 10.31
CA PRO A 98 -7.38 -11.21 9.44
C PRO A 98 -7.54 -12.20 8.28
N ASP A 99 -8.78 -12.35 7.83
CA ASP A 99 -9.08 -13.05 6.57
C ASP A 99 -8.71 -12.15 5.38
N TRP A 100 -7.57 -12.46 4.76
CA TRP A 100 -7.06 -11.69 3.64
C TRP A 100 -7.94 -11.79 2.39
N GLU A 101 -8.61 -12.92 2.14
CA GLU A 101 -9.50 -13.06 0.98
C GLU A 101 -10.70 -12.11 1.12
N VAL A 102 -11.27 -12.02 2.33
CA VAL A 102 -12.34 -11.07 2.64
C VAL A 102 -11.86 -9.63 2.48
N LEU A 103 -10.67 -9.29 3.00
CA LEU A 103 -10.11 -7.94 2.85
C LEU A 103 -9.88 -7.58 1.37
N PHE A 104 -9.30 -8.48 0.57
CA PHE A 104 -9.11 -8.24 -0.85
C PHE A 104 -10.44 -8.07 -1.57
N ARG A 105 -11.47 -8.85 -1.24
CA ARG A 105 -12.82 -8.65 -1.79
C ARG A 105 -13.38 -7.26 -1.46
N VAL A 106 -13.21 -6.79 -0.22
CA VAL A 106 -13.67 -5.44 0.20
C VAL A 106 -12.97 -4.34 -0.61
N PHE A 107 -11.65 -4.41 -0.75
CA PHE A 107 -10.87 -3.30 -1.31
C PHE A 107 -10.65 -3.39 -2.83
N GLN A 108 -10.48 -4.58 -3.39
CA GLN A 108 -10.24 -4.80 -4.83
C GLN A 108 -11.54 -5.05 -5.61
N GLU A 109 -12.50 -5.82 -5.07
CA GLU A 109 -13.74 -6.13 -5.80
C GLU A 109 -14.85 -5.11 -5.54
N LYS A 110 -15.17 -4.85 -4.26
CA LYS A 110 -16.15 -3.83 -3.86
C LYS A 110 -15.62 -2.40 -4.01
N ASN A 111 -14.32 -2.23 -4.28
CA ASN A 111 -13.67 -0.93 -4.46
C ASN A 111 -13.87 0.02 -3.26
N ALA A 112 -13.97 -0.52 -2.04
CA ALA A 112 -14.10 0.28 -0.83
C ALA A 112 -12.94 1.28 -0.73
N SER A 113 -13.25 2.51 -0.35
CA SER A 113 -12.24 3.55 -0.16
C SER A 113 -11.56 3.36 1.21
N PRO A 114 -10.22 3.24 1.27
CA PRO A 114 -9.48 3.27 2.53
C PRO A 114 -9.85 4.47 3.39
N GLU A 115 -10.03 5.64 2.77
CA GLU A 115 -10.40 6.88 3.45
C GLU A 115 -11.82 6.81 4.03
N ASP A 116 -12.76 6.18 3.32
CA ASP A 116 -14.13 6.02 3.83
C ASP A 116 -14.15 5.09 5.04
N PHE A 117 -13.37 4.00 5.03
CA PHE A 117 -13.24 3.12 6.20
C PHE A 117 -12.62 3.86 7.39
N LEU A 118 -11.46 4.52 7.19
CA LEU A 118 -10.73 5.21 8.25
C LEU A 118 -11.44 6.46 8.80
N THR A 119 -12.51 6.91 8.15
CA THR A 119 -13.39 7.99 8.64
C THR A 119 -14.80 7.50 9.02
N SER A 120 -15.05 6.19 8.92
CA SER A 120 -16.34 5.57 9.22
C SER A 120 -16.59 5.42 10.73
N ARG A 121 -17.86 5.19 11.09
CA ARG A 121 -18.22 4.80 12.46
C ARG A 121 -17.69 3.42 12.84
N TYR A 122 -17.65 2.47 11.90
CA TYR A 122 -17.07 1.14 12.14
C TYR A 122 -15.64 1.24 12.71
N PHE A 123 -14.78 2.06 12.09
CA PHE A 123 -13.41 2.23 12.54
C PHE A 123 -13.30 2.89 13.92
N VAL A 124 -14.13 3.92 14.19
CA VAL A 124 -14.18 4.57 15.50
C VAL A 124 -14.66 3.60 16.58
N ASP A 125 -15.66 2.78 16.28
CA ASP A 125 -16.23 1.81 17.23
C ASP A 125 -15.21 0.71 17.55
N ILE A 126 -14.54 0.14 16.53
CA ILE A 126 -13.44 -0.83 16.70
C ILE A 126 -12.34 -0.25 17.59
N LEU A 127 -11.84 0.95 17.27
CA LEU A 127 -10.77 1.57 18.07
C LEU A 127 -11.22 1.94 19.49
N SER A 128 -12.49 2.29 19.67
CA SER A 128 -13.03 2.63 20.99
C SER A 128 -13.06 1.41 21.89
N ASP A 129 -13.48 0.26 21.37
CA ASP A 129 -13.44 -1.01 22.09
C ASP A 129 -11.99 -1.37 22.46
N LEU A 130 -11.09 -1.34 21.49
CA LEU A 130 -9.68 -1.69 21.71
C LEU A 130 -8.95 -0.76 22.67
N CYS A 131 -9.19 0.55 22.58
CA CYS A 131 -8.60 1.51 23.48
C CYS A 131 -9.05 1.28 24.93
N ARG A 132 -10.32 0.93 25.15
CA ARG A 132 -10.85 0.64 26.49
C ARG A 132 -10.31 -0.67 27.07
N GLU A 133 -10.19 -1.70 26.23
CA GLU A 133 -9.79 -3.04 26.66
C GLU A 133 -8.27 -3.16 26.86
N SER A 134 -7.48 -2.60 25.95
CA SER A 134 -6.04 -2.85 25.88
C SER A 134 -5.18 -1.64 26.26
N TYR A 135 -5.70 -0.40 26.17
CA TYR A 135 -4.91 0.83 26.35
C TYR A 135 -5.61 1.88 27.24
N PRO A 136 -6.02 1.53 28.48
CA PRO A 136 -6.87 2.40 29.32
C PRO A 136 -6.22 3.72 29.76
N TYR A 137 -4.89 3.84 29.64
CA TYR A 137 -4.12 5.02 30.04
C TYR A 137 -3.69 5.91 28.86
N THR A 138 -4.02 5.52 27.63
CA THR A 138 -3.70 6.30 26.43
C THR A 138 -4.88 7.19 26.05
N ALA A 139 -4.61 8.44 25.69
CA ALA A 139 -5.65 9.32 25.16
C ALA A 139 -6.20 8.75 23.85
N PHE A 140 -7.52 8.59 23.76
CA PHE A 140 -8.16 8.03 22.57
C PHE A 140 -7.79 8.77 21.28
N SER A 141 -7.61 10.10 21.34
CA SER A 141 -7.18 10.90 20.19
C SER A 141 -5.83 10.46 19.64
N ASP A 142 -4.85 10.23 20.52
CA ASP A 142 -3.49 9.86 20.13
C ASP A 142 -3.49 8.46 19.54
N TYR A 143 -4.16 7.52 20.21
CA TYR A 143 -4.35 6.16 19.71
C TYR A 143 -5.03 6.15 18.33
N PHE A 144 -6.12 6.91 18.17
CA PHE A 144 -6.84 7.03 16.91
C PHE A 144 -5.94 7.53 15.78
N HIS A 145 -5.20 8.62 16.00
CA HIS A 145 -4.32 9.19 14.99
C HIS A 145 -3.13 8.29 14.66
N THR A 146 -2.57 7.58 15.64
CA THR A 146 -1.49 6.62 15.43
C THR A 146 -1.95 5.45 14.58
N VAL A 147 -3.04 4.77 14.97
CA VAL A 147 -3.52 3.59 14.25
C VAL A 147 -4.00 3.96 12.84
N ARG A 148 -4.72 5.08 12.69
CA ARG A 148 -5.13 5.59 11.38
C ARG A 148 -3.94 5.86 10.46
N SER A 149 -2.86 6.44 10.97
CA SER A 149 -1.67 6.76 10.18
C SER A 149 -0.90 5.50 9.76
N MET A 150 -0.89 4.46 10.60
CA MET A 150 -0.28 3.17 10.28
C MET A 150 -1.09 2.36 9.25
N LEU A 151 -2.43 2.38 9.35
CA LEU A 151 -3.28 1.59 8.47
C LEU A 151 -3.47 2.20 7.08
N LEU A 152 -3.50 3.53 6.95
CA LEU A 152 -3.68 4.19 5.65
C LEU A 152 -2.71 3.69 4.55
N PRO A 153 -1.37 3.66 4.77
CA PRO A 153 -0.45 3.17 3.74
C PRO A 153 -0.70 1.69 3.39
N LEU A 154 -0.99 0.85 4.38
CA LEU A 154 -1.30 -0.57 4.18
C LEU A 154 -2.55 -0.75 3.30
N LEU A 155 -3.65 -0.09 3.64
CA LEU A 155 -4.90 -0.17 2.89
C LEU A 155 -4.73 0.35 1.45
N ARG A 156 -3.89 1.37 1.25
CA ARG A 156 -3.60 1.87 -0.10
C ARG A 156 -2.80 0.92 -0.95
N ILE A 157 -1.78 0.25 -0.38
CA ILE A 157 -1.07 -0.82 -1.09
C ILE A 157 -2.04 -1.95 -1.42
N MET A 158 -2.93 -2.28 -0.50
CA MET A 158 -3.93 -3.33 -0.70
C MET A 158 -4.92 -3.01 -1.83
N CYS A 159 -5.24 -1.74 -2.05
CA CYS A 159 -6.05 -1.27 -3.17
C CYS A 159 -5.27 -1.08 -4.47
N ALA A 160 -3.93 -1.20 -4.45
CA ALA A 160 -3.13 -0.98 -5.63
C ALA A 160 -3.27 -2.15 -6.59
N ASP A 161 -3.25 -1.83 -7.88
CA ASP A 161 -3.29 -2.83 -8.95
C ASP A 161 -1.94 -3.55 -9.02
N VAL A 162 -1.96 -4.87 -8.83
CA VAL A 162 -0.76 -5.71 -8.78
C VAL A 162 -0.35 -6.08 -10.21
N PRO A 163 0.86 -5.72 -10.67
CA PRO A 163 1.26 -5.99 -12.03
C PRO A 163 1.46 -7.50 -12.25
N LYS A 164 0.93 -8.05 -13.34
CA LYS A 164 1.13 -9.47 -13.65
C LYS A 164 2.57 -9.73 -14.08
N ALA A 165 3.22 -10.67 -13.41
CA ALA A 165 4.59 -11.10 -13.70
C ALA A 165 4.77 -12.60 -13.40
N ASP A 166 5.82 -13.19 -13.99
CA ASP A 166 6.22 -14.58 -13.75
C ASP A 166 6.93 -14.71 -12.39
N ILE A 167 7.69 -13.68 -12.00
CA ILE A 167 8.43 -13.61 -10.74
C ILE A 167 8.20 -12.25 -10.09
N TYR A 168 7.99 -12.25 -8.77
CA TYR A 168 7.98 -11.06 -7.93
C TYR A 168 9.23 -11.04 -7.07
N HIS A 169 10.00 -9.96 -7.17
CA HIS A 169 11.25 -9.79 -6.45
C HIS A 169 11.17 -8.54 -5.57
N THR A 170 11.15 -8.76 -4.25
CA THR A 170 11.26 -7.69 -3.25
C THR A 170 12.73 -7.47 -2.90
N ILE A 171 13.12 -6.21 -2.77
CA ILE A 171 14.48 -5.84 -2.38
C ILE A 171 14.40 -5.21 -1.00
N ALA A 172 14.92 -5.92 0.00
CA ALA A 172 15.02 -5.41 1.35
C ALA A 172 16.27 -4.52 1.47
N THR A 173 16.10 -3.29 1.93
CA THR A 173 17.19 -2.33 2.13
C THR A 173 17.84 -2.43 3.52
N GLY A 174 17.71 -3.59 4.19
CA GLY A 174 18.34 -3.88 5.49
C GLY A 174 17.45 -3.76 6.73
N TYR A 175 16.14 -3.53 6.56
CA TYR A 175 15.13 -3.60 7.62
C TYR A 175 14.03 -4.60 7.25
N ALA A 176 14.40 -5.88 7.10
CA ALA A 176 13.47 -7.00 6.93
C ALA A 176 13.53 -7.91 8.16
#